data_AF-A0A965N6U2-F1
#
_entry.id   AF-A0A965N6U2-F1
#
_cell.length_a   1.000
_cell.length_b   1.000
_cell.length_c   1.000
_cell.angle_alpha   90.00
_cell.angle_beta   90.00
_cell.angle_gamma   90.00
#
_symmetry.space_group_name_H-M   'P 1'
#
loop_
_entity.id
_entity.type
_entity.pdbx_description
1 polymer ?
#
loop_
_entity_poly.entity_id
_entity_poly.type
_entity_poly.pdbx_seq_one_letter_code
_entity_poly.pdbx_strand_id
1 'polypeptide(L)'
;MAFILQVLSSTLGDLSRTSVTRWLGLTLMGLFLGCSSAPNKDNPAEDLSKLYGEAKSEMSSGSYDKAIKILEKIDARATGTLMGQQALLDLAYSQWKSNEKTAATSTIDRFIKLHPSSPAF
;
A
#
# COMPACT_ATOMS: atom_id res chain seq x y z
N MET A 1 -18.45 -48.58 -51.37
CA MET A 1 -19.03 -49.13 -50.12
C MET A 1 -18.01 -49.27 -48.97
N ALA A 2 -16.71 -49.46 -49.23
CA ALA A 2 -15.68 -49.58 -48.17
C ALA A 2 -15.22 -48.24 -47.53
N PHE A 3 -15.40 -47.10 -48.19
CA PHE A 3 -14.91 -45.80 -47.71
C PHE A 3 -15.76 -45.20 -46.56
N ILE A 4 -17.06 -45.50 -46.53
CA ILE A 4 -18.00 -44.96 -45.54
C ILE A 4 -17.82 -45.64 -44.17
N LEU A 5 -17.44 -46.92 -44.15
CA LEU A 5 -17.20 -47.66 -42.90
C LEU A 5 -15.87 -47.29 -42.21
N GLN A 6 -14.85 -46.84 -42.97
CA GLN A 6 -13.57 -46.40 -42.39
C GLN A 6 -13.71 -45.06 -41.64
N VAL A 7 -14.52 -44.13 -42.16
CA VAL A 7 -14.76 -42.79 -41.57
C VAL A 7 -15.60 -42.88 -40.29
N LEU A 8 -16.50 -43.87 -40.19
CA LEU A 8 -17.33 -44.05 -38.99
C LEU A 8 -16.52 -44.59 -37.78
N SER A 9 -15.50 -45.42 -38.05
CA SER A 9 -14.61 -45.96 -37.00
C SER A 9 -13.68 -44.89 -36.42
N SER A 10 -13.11 -44.02 -37.25
CA SER A 10 -12.21 -42.95 -36.80
C SER A 10 -12.93 -41.81 -36.06
N THR A 11 -14.20 -41.54 -36.38
CA THR A 11 -14.97 -40.45 -35.75
C THR A 11 -15.56 -40.81 -34.39
N LEU A 12 -15.75 -42.09 -34.08
CA LEU A 12 -16.24 -42.52 -32.77
C LEU A 12 -15.15 -42.48 -31.66
N GLY A 13 -13.87 -42.50 -32.03
CA GLY A 13 -12.74 -42.43 -31.07
C GLY A 13 -12.46 -41.04 -30.50
N ASP A 14 -12.76 -39.97 -31.25
CA ASP A 14 -12.38 -38.59 -30.88
C ASP A 14 -13.43 -37.83 -30.05
N LEU A 15 -14.63 -38.39 -29.89
CA LEU A 15 -15.72 -37.71 -29.17
C LEU A 15 -15.55 -37.73 -27.63
N SER A 16 -14.88 -38.77 -27.10
CA SER A 16 -14.63 -38.94 -25.65
C SER A 16 -13.50 -38.03 -25.13
N ARG A 17 -12.48 -37.76 -25.95
CA ARG A 17 -11.23 -37.12 -25.48
C ARG A 17 -11.20 -35.59 -25.65
N THR A 18 -12.11 -35.02 -26.44
CA THR A 18 -12.13 -33.57 -26.75
C THR A 18 -13.15 -32.77 -25.93
N SER A 19 -14.14 -33.45 -25.33
CA SER A 19 -15.18 -32.80 -24.52
C SER A 19 -14.72 -32.44 -23.10
N VAL A 20 -13.82 -33.23 -22.49
CA VAL A 20 -13.30 -32.95 -21.13
C VAL A 20 -12.31 -31.78 -21.14
N THR A 21 -11.51 -31.66 -22.20
CA THR A 21 -10.45 -30.64 -22.32
C THR A 21 -11.01 -29.22 -22.55
N ARG A 22 -12.19 -29.10 -23.17
CA ARG A 22 -12.84 -27.80 -23.42
C ARG A 22 -13.61 -27.26 -22.21
N TRP A 23 -14.12 -28.13 -21.34
CA TRP A 23 -14.74 -27.74 -20.06
C TRP A 23 -13.71 -27.38 -18.98
N LEU A 24 -12.52 -27.99 -19.01
CA LEU A 24 -11.42 -27.66 -18.10
C LEU A 24 -10.72 -26.34 -18.45
N GLY A 25 -10.68 -25.97 -19.74
CA GLY A 25 -10.07 -24.71 -20.19
C GLY A 25 -10.91 -23.46 -19.87
N LEU A 26 -12.24 -23.58 -19.84
CA LEU A 26 -13.15 -22.44 -19.62
C LEU A 26 -13.35 -22.09 -18.13
N THR A 27 -13.01 -22.99 -17.21
CA THR A 27 -13.14 -22.78 -15.76
C THR A 27 -11.89 -22.18 -15.12
N LEU A 28 -10.71 -22.32 -15.75
CA LEU A 28 -9.45 -21.76 -15.24
C LEU A 28 -9.30 -20.24 -15.49
N MET A 29 -10.03 -19.69 -16.44
CA MET A 29 -10.01 -18.24 -16.75
C MET A 29 -10.98 -17.41 -15.89
N GLY A 30 -11.84 -18.04 -15.09
CA GLY A 30 -12.85 -17.38 -14.27
C GLY A 30 -12.42 -17.07 -12.83
N LEU A 31 -11.29 -17.62 -12.36
CA LEU A 31 -10.86 -17.45 -10.97
C LEU A 31 -10.11 -16.13 -10.69
N PHE A 32 -9.84 -15.30 -11.71
CA PHE A 32 -9.13 -14.02 -11.52
C PHE A 32 -10.02 -12.77 -11.58
N LEU A 33 -11.34 -12.90 -11.71
CA LEU A 33 -12.28 -11.77 -11.71
C LEU A 33 -13.17 -11.81 -10.48
N GLY A 34 -12.59 -11.56 -9.30
CA GLY A 34 -13.41 -11.64 -8.08
C GLY A 34 -12.74 -11.30 -6.76
N CYS A 35 -11.67 -10.48 -6.73
CA CYS A 35 -11.29 -9.78 -5.50
C CYS A 35 -11.30 -8.28 -5.76
N SER A 36 -12.47 -7.76 -6.16
CA SER A 36 -12.78 -6.35 -5.96
C SER A 36 -13.22 -6.20 -4.52
N SER A 37 -12.24 -6.12 -3.62
CA SER A 37 -12.51 -5.65 -2.26
C SER A 37 -12.97 -4.20 -2.41
N ALA A 38 -14.22 -3.94 -2.01
CA ALA A 38 -14.78 -2.60 -1.97
C ALA A 38 -13.77 -1.64 -1.31
N PRO A 39 -13.63 -0.38 -1.77
CA PRO A 39 -12.83 0.59 -1.04
C PRO A 39 -13.49 0.78 0.32
N ASN A 40 -12.92 0.11 1.32
CA ASN A 40 -13.33 0.22 2.70
C ASN A 40 -13.16 1.69 3.05
N LYS A 41 -14.30 2.32 3.35
CA LYS A 41 -14.36 3.69 3.82
C LYS A 41 -13.48 3.78 5.06
N ASP A 42 -12.50 4.67 5.01
CA ASP A 42 -11.91 5.32 6.16
C ASP A 42 -11.33 4.37 7.22
N ASN A 43 -10.33 3.55 6.85
CA ASN A 43 -9.41 3.02 7.85
C ASN A 43 -8.45 4.14 8.26
N PRO A 44 -8.58 4.74 9.47
CA PRO A 44 -7.71 5.84 9.89
C PRO A 44 -6.23 5.43 9.95
N ALA A 45 -5.94 4.14 10.15
CA ALA A 45 -4.59 3.59 10.11
C ALA A 45 -4.01 3.51 8.68
N GLU A 46 -4.84 3.23 7.69
CA GLU A 46 -4.41 3.20 6.28
C GLU A 46 -4.24 4.62 5.72
N ASP A 47 -4.98 5.60 6.26
CA ASP A 47 -4.81 7.02 5.95
C ASP A 47 -3.46 7.56 6.48
N LEU A 48 -3.04 7.15 7.69
CA LEU A 48 -1.77 7.58 8.29
C LEU A 48 -0.53 7.16 7.50
N SER A 49 -0.48 5.92 7.02
CA SER A 49 0.64 5.44 6.21
C SER A 49 0.72 6.12 4.85
N LYS A 50 -0.44 6.42 4.24
CA LYS A 50 -0.53 7.21 2.99
C LYS A 50 -0.06 8.64 3.20
N LEU A 51 -0.55 9.32 4.25
CA LEU A 51 -0.10 10.66 4.63
C LEU A 51 1.40 10.70 4.91
N TYR A 52 1.95 9.70 5.58
CA TYR A 52 3.39 9.63 5.83
C TYR A 52 4.17 9.47 4.52
N GLY A 53 3.71 8.64 3.59
CA GLY A 53 4.29 8.53 2.24
C GLY A 53 4.27 9.86 1.48
N GLU A 54 3.16 10.60 1.56
CA GLU A 54 3.03 11.93 0.96
C GLU A 54 4.00 12.93 1.60
N ALA A 55 4.11 12.95 2.93
CA ALA A 55 5.08 13.77 3.64
C ALA A 55 6.52 13.48 3.18
N LYS A 56 6.91 12.20 3.06
CA LYS A 56 8.25 11.83 2.57
C LYS A 56 8.48 12.28 1.12
N SER A 57 7.46 12.17 0.27
CA SER A 57 7.52 12.68 -1.10
C SER A 57 7.80 14.18 -1.12
N GLU A 58 7.06 14.97 -0.32
CA GLU A 58 7.27 16.41 -0.23
C GLU A 58 8.62 16.80 0.41
N MET A 59 9.11 16.02 1.37
CA MET A 59 10.47 16.20 1.90
C MET A 59 11.54 15.93 0.83
N SER A 60 11.31 14.92 -0.02
CA SER A 60 12.23 14.57 -1.11
C SER A 60 12.20 15.57 -2.27
N SER A 61 11.05 16.24 -2.48
CA SER A 61 10.90 17.33 -3.45
C SER A 61 11.51 18.64 -2.96
N GLY A 62 11.92 18.72 -1.69
CA GLY A 62 12.40 19.94 -1.03
C GLY A 62 11.29 20.87 -0.55
N SER A 63 10.02 20.47 -0.69
CA SER A 63 8.85 21.22 -0.25
C SER A 63 8.58 21.03 1.25
N TYR A 64 9.53 21.45 2.10
CA TYR A 64 9.47 21.23 3.54
C TYR A 64 8.24 21.88 4.20
N ASP A 65 7.79 23.06 3.73
CA ASP A 65 6.61 23.75 4.28
C ASP A 65 5.31 22.93 4.13
N LYS A 66 5.21 22.15 3.04
CA LYS A 66 4.08 21.24 2.83
C LYS A 66 4.23 20.00 3.70
N ALA A 67 5.44 19.43 3.75
CA ALA A 67 5.73 18.27 4.57
C ALA A 67 5.42 18.55 6.05
N ILE A 68 5.77 19.72 6.57
CA ILE A 68 5.47 20.15 7.95
C ILE A 68 3.97 20.05 8.22
N LYS A 69 3.11 20.60 7.35
CA LYS A 69 1.65 20.55 7.52
C LYS A 69 1.08 19.14 7.54
N ILE A 70 1.68 18.23 6.78
CA ILE A 70 1.25 16.82 6.75
C ILE A 70 1.74 16.11 8.03
N LEU A 71 2.99 16.34 8.41
CA LEU A 71 3.62 15.76 9.60
C LEU A 71 2.94 16.23 10.91
N GLU A 72 2.50 17.48 11.00
CA GLU A 72 1.70 17.97 12.13
C GLU A 72 0.35 17.24 12.26
N LYS A 73 -0.31 16.95 11.13
CA LYS A 73 -1.54 16.14 11.13
C LYS A 73 -1.26 14.71 11.57
N ILE A 74 -0.11 14.15 11.17
CA ILE A 74 0.31 12.81 11.59
C ILE A 74 0.61 12.81 13.09
N ASP A 75 1.36 13.78 13.61
CA ASP A 75 1.69 13.90 15.04
C ASP A 75 0.41 13.93 15.90
N ALA A 76 -0.57 14.75 15.50
CA ALA A 76 -1.84 14.87 16.21
C ALA A 76 -2.68 13.57 16.24
N ARG A 77 -2.51 12.69 15.25
CA ARG A 77 -3.28 11.44 15.11
C ARG A 77 -2.53 10.21 15.63
N ALA A 78 -1.20 10.24 15.58
CA ALA A 78 -0.33 9.10 15.87
C ALA A 78 0.55 9.30 17.12
N THR A 79 0.21 10.25 17.99
CA THR A 79 0.97 10.56 19.22
C THR A 79 1.20 9.29 20.06
N GLY A 80 2.44 9.05 20.48
CA GLY A 80 2.79 7.90 21.33
C GLY A 80 2.94 6.56 20.60
N THR A 81 2.73 6.51 19.28
CA THR A 81 3.01 5.32 18.45
C THR A 81 4.43 5.36 17.87
N LEU A 82 4.94 4.21 17.41
CA LEU A 82 6.25 4.15 16.74
C LEU A 82 6.30 4.99 15.45
N MET A 83 5.21 5.00 14.67
CA MET A 83 5.11 5.85 13.48
C MET A 83 5.09 7.33 13.85
N GLY A 84 4.37 7.69 14.92
CA GLY A 84 4.34 9.07 15.45
C GLY A 84 5.72 9.54 15.92
N GLN A 85 6.51 8.66 16.56
CA GLN A 85 7.89 8.98 16.93
C GLN A 85 8.76 9.32 15.73
N GLN A 86 8.69 8.51 14.67
CA GLN A 86 9.43 8.78 13.43
C GLN A 86 8.93 10.07 12.76
N ALA A 87 7.61 10.29 12.71
CA ALA A 87 7.02 11.50 12.15
C ALA A 87 7.42 12.76 12.94
N LEU A 88 7.57 12.68 14.27
CA LEU A 88 8.00 13.80 15.10
C LEU A 88 9.46 14.20 14.82
N LEU A 89 10.34 13.22 14.57
CA LEU A 89 11.73 13.47 14.14
C LEU A 89 11.78 14.08 12.74
N ASP A 90 11.00 13.53 11.80
CA ASP A 90 10.90 14.06 10.44
C ASP A 90 10.28 15.48 10.41
N LEU A 91 9.37 15.79 11.35
CA LEU A 91 8.78 17.12 11.53
C LEU A 91 9.85 18.13 11.97
N ALA A 92 10.61 17.79 13.02
CA ALA A 92 11.70 18.65 13.49
C ALA A 92 12.76 18.88 12.40
N TYR A 93 13.12 17.83 11.65
CA TYR A 93 14.04 17.96 10.52
C TYR A 93 13.48 18.89 9.44
N SER A 94 12.21 18.73 9.07
CA SER A 94 11.57 19.57 8.07
C SER A 94 11.50 21.04 8.50
N GLN A 95 11.15 21.32 9.76
CA GLN A 95 11.16 22.67 10.34
C GLN A 95 12.56 23.29 10.34
N TRP A 96 13.59 22.49 10.63
CA TRP A 96 14.97 22.97 10.55
C TRP A 96 15.37 23.33 9.11
N LYS A 97 14.97 22.50 8.14
CA LYS A 97 15.22 22.72 6.71
C LYS A 97 14.43 23.90 6.11
N SER A 98 13.24 24.21 6.64
CA SER A 98 12.44 25.38 6.26
C SER A 98 12.89 26.68 6.93
N ASN A 99 13.99 26.66 7.70
CA ASN A 99 14.52 27.78 8.47
C ASN A 99 13.66 28.19 9.70
N GLU A 100 12.71 27.34 10.12
CA GLU A 100 11.91 27.49 11.34
C GLU A 100 12.59 26.85 12.56
N LYS A 101 13.82 27.31 12.88
CA LYS A 101 14.67 26.67 13.90
C LYS A 101 14.06 26.69 15.30
N THR A 102 13.29 27.73 15.64
CA THR A 102 12.61 27.85 16.94
C THR A 102 11.50 26.82 17.12
N ALA A 103 10.76 26.52 16.04
CA ALA A 103 9.77 25.46 16.03
C ALA A 103 10.46 24.09 16.13
N ALA A 104 11.56 23.89 15.39
CA ALA A 104 12.33 22.66 15.42
C ALA A 104 12.87 22.32 16.82
N THR A 105 13.42 23.30 17.55
CA THR A 105 13.91 23.07 18.93
C THR A 105 12.77 22.70 19.88
N SER A 106 11.61 23.35 19.76
CA SER A 106 10.42 23.02 20.55
C SER A 106 9.93 21.60 20.28
N THR A 107 9.94 21.17 19.02
CA THR A 107 9.55 19.81 18.60
C THR A 107 10.52 18.76 19.13
N ILE A 108 11.84 19.00 19.05
CA ILE A 108 12.85 18.08 19.61
C ILE A 108 12.79 18.01 21.14
N ASP A 109 12.61 19.14 21.83
CA ASP A 109 12.45 19.15 23.29
C ASP A 109 11.23 18.33 23.72
N ARG A 110 10.14 18.36 22.92
CA ARG A 110 8.98 17.50 23.14
C ARG A 110 9.33 16.03 22.94
N PHE A 111 10.07 15.68 21.87
CA PHE A 111 10.51 14.31 21.63
C PHE A 111 11.31 13.75 22.83
N ILE A 112 12.29 14.52 23.31
CA ILE A 112 13.14 14.13 24.46
C ILE A 112 12.30 13.90 25.72
N LYS A 113 11.33 14.79 25.98
CA LYS A 113 10.45 14.68 27.16
C LYS A 113 9.51 13.48 27.08
N LEU A 114 8.96 13.20 25.91
CA LEU A 114 7.98 12.11 25.72
C LEU A 114 8.65 10.74 25.57
N HIS A 115 9.91 10.68 25.14
CA HIS A 115 10.59 9.45 24.77
C HIS A 115 12.02 9.35 25.34
N PRO A 116 12.21 9.34 26.67
CA PRO A 116 13.53 9.33 27.31
C PRO A 116 14.33 8.04 27.09
N SER A 117 13.68 6.93 26.71
CA SER A 117 14.31 5.62 26.48
C SER A 117 14.30 5.20 25.00
N SER A 118 13.98 6.10 24.07
CA SER A 118 13.93 5.77 22.65
C SER A 118 15.34 5.54 22.08
N PRO A 119 15.56 4.50 21.25
CA PRO A 119 16.85 4.25 20.61
C PRO A 119 17.22 5.28 19.53
N ALA A 120 16.32 6.21 19.19
CA ALA A 120 16.54 7.26 18.20
C ALA A 120 17.20 8.53 18.79
N PHE A 121 17.84 8.41 19.96
CA PHE A 121 18.70 9.42 20.56
C PHE A 121 20.05 9.55 19.86
#